data_AF-K6C8B9-F1
#
_entry.id   AF-K6C8B9-F1
#
_cell.length_a   1.000
_cell.length_b   1.000
_cell.length_c   1.000
_cell.angle_alpha   90.00
_cell.angle_beta   90.00
_cell.angle_gamma   90.00
#
_symmetry.space_group_name_H-M   'P 1'
#
loop_
_entity.id
_entity.type
_entity.pdbx_description
1 polymer ?
#
loop_
_entity_poly.entity_id
_entity_poly.type
_entity_poly.pdbx_seq_one_letter_code
_entity_poly.pdbx_strand_id
1 'polypeptide(L)'
;MAKVKDLFVETKKVVKEYKKQAEALEAQEQELKMELTVLHSDMNAIFLDMENADLSDKIYLKMKVKEITSKAEIIETMLEELAETKEELKLQFVPLFQQALREDRKALNEYEVTSIAEKYRYLMLTEIADLGKQMQSQYREISPDIYEVFEDQKVREEFPRLEHSFHQDQYRPFFSWFEQSVVSKNEVLSATRGNLPEHLKTPKDVK
;
A
#
# COMPACT_ATOMS: atom_id res chain seq x y z
N MET A 1 -5.14 14.89 -6.28
CA MET A 1 -4.75 13.57 -5.74
C MET A 1 -4.07 13.77 -4.41
N ALA A 2 -4.47 13.03 -3.37
CA ALA A 2 -3.76 13.04 -2.10
C ALA A 2 -2.35 12.46 -2.32
N LYS A 3 -1.31 13.18 -1.88
CA LYS A 3 0.07 12.67 -1.90
C LYS A 3 0.29 11.84 -0.65
N VAL A 4 0.76 10.61 -0.81
CA VAL A 4 1.15 9.74 0.30
C VAL A 4 2.48 10.25 0.86
N LYS A 5 2.53 10.51 2.16
CA LYS A 5 3.75 10.82 2.92
C LYS A 5 4.70 9.63 2.90
N ASP A 6 5.96 9.86 3.26
CA ASP A 6 6.93 8.78 3.42
C ASP A 6 6.49 7.83 4.53
N LEU A 7 6.29 6.55 4.19
CA LEU A 7 5.71 5.55 5.09
C LEU A 7 6.75 4.86 5.99
N PHE A 8 8.03 4.92 5.65
CA PHE A 8 9.07 4.10 6.27
C PHE A 8 10.15 4.95 6.93
N VAL A 9 9.76 6.07 7.55
CA VAL A 9 10.71 7.05 8.09
C VAL A 9 11.54 6.43 9.21
N GLU A 10 10.92 5.71 10.14
CA GLU A 10 11.64 5.09 11.24
C GLU A 10 12.42 3.86 10.77
N THR A 11 11.82 3.03 9.90
CA THR A 11 12.51 1.86 9.34
C THR A 11 13.77 2.26 8.58
N LYS A 12 13.74 3.34 7.78
CA LYS A 12 14.92 3.84 7.05
C LYS A 12 16.08 4.23 7.98
N LYS A 13 15.79 4.78 9.17
CA LYS A 13 16.82 5.10 10.17
C LYS A 13 17.49 3.82 10.67
N VAL A 14 16.70 2.80 11.00
CA VAL A 14 17.23 1.50 11.46
C VAL A 14 18.03 0.80 10.37
N VAL A 15 17.55 0.81 9.11
CA VAL A 15 18.31 0.27 7.96
C VAL A 15 19.67 0.96 7.83
N LYS A 16 19.71 2.29 7.95
CA LYS A 16 20.95 3.05 7.81
C LYS A 16 21.97 2.67 8.88
N GLU A 17 21.53 2.51 10.13
CA GLU A 17 22.40 2.11 11.23
C GLU A 17 22.89 0.67 11.08
N TYR A 18 22.00 -0.26 10.69
CA TYR A 18 22.38 -1.65 10.39
C TYR A 18 23.45 -1.72 9.30
N LYS A 19 23.23 -1.01 8.17
CA LYS A 19 24.17 -1.00 7.05
C LYS A 19 25.55 -0.49 7.46
N LYS A 20 25.59 0.59 8.25
CA LYS A 20 26.85 1.15 8.73
C LYS A 20 27.66 0.12 9.54
N GLN A 21 27.01 -0.69 10.36
CA GLN A 21 27.69 -1.73 11.15
C GLN A 21 28.06 -2.95 10.29
N ALA A 22 27.18 -3.33 9.36
CA ALA A 22 27.42 -4.45 8.45
C ALA A 22 28.58 -4.18 7.47
N GLU A 23 28.75 -2.94 7.01
CA GLU A 23 29.83 -2.55 6.08
C GLU A 23 31.22 -2.85 6.64
N ALA A 24 31.45 -2.65 7.94
CA ALA A 24 32.75 -2.96 8.57
C ALA A 24 33.04 -4.47 8.54
N LEU A 25 32.04 -5.30 8.86
CA LEU A 25 32.16 -6.75 8.81
C LEU A 25 32.29 -7.28 7.38
N GLU A 26 31.68 -6.60 6.40
CA GLU A 26 31.80 -6.95 4.98
C GLU A 26 33.20 -6.65 4.43
N ALA A 27 33.79 -5.51 4.81
CA ALA A 27 35.16 -5.19 4.46
C ALA A 27 36.16 -6.21 5.04
N GLN A 28 36.01 -6.58 6.32
CA GLN A 28 36.84 -7.59 6.96
C GLN A 28 36.73 -8.97 6.28
N GLU A 29 35.52 -9.41 5.94
CA GLU A 29 35.32 -10.67 5.23
C GLU A 29 36.01 -10.67 3.86
N GLN A 30 35.95 -9.55 3.13
CA GLN A 30 36.61 -9.41 1.84
C GLN A 30 38.13 -9.49 1.97
N GLU A 31 38.71 -8.81 2.96
CA GLU A 31 40.14 -8.83 3.23
C GLU A 31 40.63 -10.26 3.52
N LEU A 32 39.95 -10.97 4.42
CA LEU A 32 40.26 -12.37 4.77
C LEU A 32 40.16 -13.30 3.55
N LYS A 33 39.10 -13.17 2.73
CA LYS A 33 38.95 -13.99 1.51
C LYS A 33 40.03 -13.71 0.48
N MET A 34 40.45 -12.46 0.33
CA MET A 34 41.56 -12.11 -0.57
C MET A 34 42.87 -12.73 -0.07
N GLU A 35 43.16 -12.62 1.22
CA GLU A 35 44.38 -13.19 1.81
C GLU A 35 44.40 -14.73 1.70
N LEU A 36 43.26 -15.39 1.95
CA LEU A 36 43.12 -16.84 1.77
C LEU A 36 43.38 -17.25 0.31
N THR A 37 42.88 -16.47 -0.65
CA THR A 37 43.10 -16.73 -2.08
C THR A 37 44.57 -16.61 -2.45
N VAL A 38 45.29 -15.62 -1.90
CA VAL A 38 46.73 -15.45 -2.09
C VAL A 38 47.49 -16.65 -1.51
N LEU A 39 47.16 -17.07 -0.28
CA LEU A 39 47.78 -18.24 0.36
C LEU A 39 47.59 -19.52 -0.46
N HIS A 40 46.39 -19.76 -1.00
CA HIS A 40 46.15 -20.91 -1.88
C HIS A 40 46.95 -20.83 -3.19
N SER A 41 47.09 -19.64 -3.77
CA SER A 41 47.94 -19.43 -4.95
C SER A 41 49.41 -19.71 -4.66
N ASP A 42 49.93 -19.21 -3.54
CA ASP A 42 51.31 -19.45 -3.10
C ASP A 42 51.57 -20.93 -2.82
N MET A 43 50.60 -21.61 -2.20
CA MET A 43 50.70 -23.05 -1.94
C MET A 43 50.76 -23.85 -3.25
N ASN A 44 49.96 -23.49 -4.25
CA ASN A 44 49.99 -24.11 -5.58
C ASN A 44 51.33 -23.89 -6.29
N ALA A 45 51.91 -22.68 -6.21
CA ALA A 45 53.23 -22.40 -6.75
C ALA A 45 54.32 -23.27 -6.10
N ILE A 46 54.27 -23.43 -4.77
CA ILE A 46 55.21 -24.29 -4.05
C ILE A 46 55.07 -25.76 -4.47
N PHE A 47 53.84 -26.25 -4.70
CA PHE A 47 53.64 -27.61 -5.20
C PHE A 47 54.29 -27.84 -6.56
N LEU A 48 54.21 -26.87 -7.46
CA LEU A 48 54.89 -26.92 -8.77
C LEU A 48 56.42 -26.91 -8.61
N ASP A 49 56.96 -26.05 -7.75
CA ASP A 49 58.41 -25.95 -7.51
C ASP A 49 58.98 -27.25 -6.90
N MET A 50 58.20 -27.96 -6.07
CA MET A 50 58.62 -29.22 -5.46
C MET A 50 58.81 -30.36 -6.48
N GLU A 51 58.20 -30.33 -7.66
CA GLU A 51 58.28 -31.42 -8.64
C GLU A 51 59.73 -31.65 -9.11
N ASN A 52 60.51 -30.58 -9.25
CA ASN A 52 61.88 -30.62 -9.78
C ASN A 52 62.96 -30.28 -8.74
N ALA A 53 62.57 -30.02 -7.49
CA ALA A 53 63.48 -29.63 -6.41
C ALA A 53 64.35 -30.79 -5.88
N ASP A 54 65.55 -30.45 -5.41
CA ASP A 54 66.43 -31.37 -4.71
C ASP A 54 65.93 -31.67 -3.27
N LEU A 55 66.64 -32.53 -2.53
CA LEU A 55 66.22 -32.93 -1.18
C LEU A 55 66.18 -31.75 -0.19
N SER A 56 67.17 -30.85 -0.23
CA SER A 56 67.27 -29.72 0.69
C SER A 56 66.18 -28.70 0.39
N ASP A 57 65.97 -28.39 -0.88
CA ASP A 57 64.91 -27.49 -1.35
C ASP A 57 63.52 -28.05 -1.02
N LYS A 58 63.31 -29.37 -1.15
CA LYS A 58 62.07 -30.03 -0.75
C LYS A 58 61.77 -29.88 0.74
N ILE A 59 62.77 -30.00 1.61
CA ILE A 59 62.57 -29.81 3.06
C ILE A 59 62.14 -28.36 3.34
N TYR A 60 62.81 -27.39 2.72
CA TYR A 60 62.47 -25.97 2.85
C TYR A 60 61.06 -25.65 2.35
N LEU A 61 60.69 -26.13 1.15
CA LEU A 61 59.36 -25.94 0.58
C LEU A 61 58.26 -26.57 1.44
N LYS A 62 58.50 -27.76 2.02
CA LYS A 62 57.57 -28.38 2.98
C LYS A 62 57.37 -27.55 4.24
N MET A 63 58.40 -26.87 4.73
CA MET A 63 58.26 -25.94 5.87
C MET A 63 57.35 -24.76 5.50
N LYS A 64 57.52 -24.19 4.30
CA LYS A 64 56.63 -23.13 3.80
C LYS A 64 55.19 -23.59 3.64
N VAL A 65 54.95 -24.77 3.08
CA VAL A 65 53.59 -25.34 2.99
C VAL A 65 52.95 -25.40 4.37
N LYS A 66 53.67 -25.91 5.38
CA LYS A 66 53.15 -25.98 6.76
C LYS A 66 52.80 -24.60 7.32
N GLU A 67 53.62 -23.59 7.06
CA GLU A 67 53.34 -22.21 7.48
C GLU A 67 52.08 -21.66 6.79
N ILE A 68 51.95 -21.88 5.48
CA ILE A 68 50.78 -21.44 4.70
C ILE A 68 49.50 -22.14 5.18
N THR A 69 49.55 -23.46 5.39
CA THR A 69 48.39 -24.22 5.90
C THR A 69 47.95 -23.68 7.26
N SER A 70 48.90 -23.43 8.18
CA SER A 70 48.56 -22.86 9.49
C SER A 70 47.92 -21.47 9.39
N LYS A 71 48.39 -20.60 8.47
CA LYS A 71 47.77 -19.29 8.23
C LYS A 71 46.37 -19.42 7.63
N ALA A 72 46.18 -20.34 6.69
CA ALA A 72 44.88 -20.59 6.07
C ALA A 72 43.85 -21.07 7.09
N GLU A 73 44.21 -22.02 7.96
CA GLU A 73 43.34 -22.51 9.04
C GLU A 73 42.92 -21.39 10.01
N ILE A 74 43.83 -20.46 10.33
CA ILE A 74 43.51 -19.28 11.16
C ILE A 74 42.51 -18.37 10.43
N ILE A 75 42.72 -18.08 9.15
CA ILE A 75 41.81 -17.24 8.37
C ILE A 75 40.42 -17.88 8.23
N GLU A 76 40.37 -19.20 7.98
CA GLU A 76 39.11 -19.95 7.93
C GLU A 76 38.35 -19.85 9.25
N THR A 77 39.04 -20.03 10.39
CA THR A 77 38.45 -19.84 11.72
C THR A 77 37.91 -18.41 11.90
N MET A 78 38.67 -17.40 11.49
CA MET A 78 38.23 -16.00 11.57
C MET A 78 37.01 -15.72 10.67
N LEU A 79 36.91 -16.37 9.51
CA LEU A 79 35.75 -16.26 8.63
C LEU A 79 34.49 -16.89 9.26
N GLU A 80 34.63 -18.00 9.98
CA GLU A 80 33.55 -18.63 10.74
C GLU A 80 33.07 -17.71 11.89
N GLU A 81 33.98 -17.19 12.71
CA GLU A 81 33.66 -16.24 13.79
C GLU A 81 32.96 -14.97 13.25
N LEU A 82 33.41 -14.48 12.08
CA LEU A 82 32.82 -13.32 11.43
C LEU A 82 31.40 -13.62 10.90
N ALA A 83 31.17 -14.84 10.40
CA ALA A 83 29.82 -15.28 10.01
C ALA A 83 28.87 -15.30 11.20
N GLU A 84 29.30 -15.85 12.35
CA GLU A 84 28.53 -15.82 13.60
C GLU A 84 28.25 -14.38 14.04
N THR A 85 29.27 -13.51 14.02
CA THR A 85 29.13 -12.08 14.36
C THR A 85 28.09 -11.38 13.47
N LYS A 86 28.03 -11.72 12.18
CA LYS A 86 27.03 -11.18 11.25
C LYS A 86 25.62 -11.66 11.57
N GLU A 87 25.47 -12.91 12.00
CA GLU A 87 24.17 -13.44 12.44
C GLU A 87 23.71 -12.77 13.73
N GLU A 88 24.60 -12.60 14.70
CA GLU A 88 24.33 -11.87 15.94
C GLU A 88 23.91 -10.43 15.66
N LEU A 89 24.60 -9.73 14.76
CA LEU A 89 24.23 -8.37 14.35
C LEU A 89 22.80 -8.33 13.79
N LYS A 90 22.44 -9.28 12.91
CA LYS A 90 21.06 -9.36 12.39
C LYS A 90 20.06 -9.55 13.52
N LEU A 91 20.32 -10.49 14.44
CA LEU A 91 19.45 -10.78 15.58
C LEU A 91 19.27 -9.58 16.51
N GLN A 92 20.33 -8.81 16.77
CA GLN A 92 20.28 -7.58 17.57
C GLN A 92 19.36 -6.52 16.93
N PHE A 93 19.34 -6.42 15.60
CA PHE A 93 18.53 -5.45 14.88
C PHE A 93 17.07 -5.87 14.67
N VAL A 94 16.73 -7.16 14.77
CA VAL A 94 15.34 -7.64 14.66
C VAL A 94 14.35 -6.86 15.55
N PRO A 95 14.57 -6.71 16.88
CA PRO A 95 13.63 -5.97 17.73
C PRO A 95 13.51 -4.48 17.32
N LEU A 96 14.61 -3.86 16.87
CA LEU A 96 14.61 -2.47 16.41
C LEU A 96 13.77 -2.32 15.13
N PHE A 97 13.88 -3.26 14.19
CA PHE A 97 13.03 -3.30 13.00
C PHE A 97 11.56 -3.52 13.36
N GLN A 98 11.26 -4.43 14.27
CA GLN A 98 9.87 -4.66 14.71
C GLN A 98 9.25 -3.41 15.31
N GLN A 99 10.00 -2.68 16.14
CA GLN A 99 9.55 -1.42 16.73
C GLN A 99 9.35 -0.34 15.65
N ALA A 100 10.35 -0.12 14.79
CA ALA A 100 10.27 0.87 13.72
C ALA A 100 9.08 0.62 12.78
N LEU A 101 8.85 -0.64 12.38
CA LEU A 101 7.70 -1.02 11.55
C LEU A 101 6.36 -0.79 12.26
N ARG A 102 6.29 -0.98 13.58
CA ARG A 102 5.08 -0.67 14.36
C ARG A 102 4.80 0.83 14.37
N GLU A 103 5.83 1.66 14.55
CA GLU A 103 5.71 3.12 14.51
C GLU A 103 5.30 3.62 13.12
N ASP A 104 5.95 3.14 12.07
CA ASP A 104 5.62 3.46 10.68
C ASP A 104 4.16 3.11 10.33
N ARG A 105 3.62 2.00 10.84
CA ARG A 105 2.20 1.64 10.66
C ARG A 105 1.23 2.60 11.32
N LYS A 106 1.60 3.32 12.38
CA LYS A 106 0.69 4.30 13.00
C LYS A 106 0.35 5.43 12.05
N ALA A 107 1.26 5.79 11.14
CA ALA A 107 1.02 6.80 10.11
C ALA A 107 -0.06 6.38 9.10
N LEU A 108 -0.40 5.08 9.00
CA LEU A 108 -1.47 4.61 8.11
C LEU A 108 -2.85 5.08 8.56
N ASN A 109 -3.04 5.33 9.85
CA ASN A 109 -4.31 5.81 10.39
C ASN A 109 -4.70 7.20 9.84
N GLU A 110 -3.75 7.96 9.28
CA GLU A 110 -4.03 9.22 8.61
C GLU A 110 -4.75 9.05 7.26
N TYR A 111 -4.73 7.85 6.69
CA TYR A 111 -5.37 7.53 5.40
C TYR A 111 -6.69 6.80 5.61
N GLU A 112 -7.65 7.46 6.26
CA GLU A 112 -8.99 6.91 6.47
C GLU A 112 -9.78 6.90 5.16
N VAL A 113 -9.69 5.80 4.40
CA VAL A 113 -10.36 5.66 3.10
C VAL A 113 -11.89 5.63 3.23
N THR A 114 -12.42 5.24 4.39
CA THR A 114 -13.86 5.31 4.70
C THR A 114 -14.40 6.72 4.52
N SER A 115 -13.67 7.75 4.99
CA SER A 115 -14.07 9.15 4.87
C SER A 115 -14.20 9.59 3.40
N ILE A 116 -13.39 9.02 2.50
CA ILE A 116 -13.45 9.29 1.06
C ILE A 116 -14.74 8.70 0.48
N ALA A 117 -15.06 7.45 0.81
CA ALA A 117 -16.27 6.79 0.35
C ALA A 117 -17.54 7.49 0.87
N GLU A 118 -17.55 7.87 2.15
CA GLU A 118 -18.64 8.66 2.76
C GLU A 118 -18.82 10.01 2.06
N LYS A 119 -17.71 10.71 1.74
CA LYS A 119 -17.74 11.98 1.04
C LYS A 119 -18.42 11.88 -0.33
N TYR A 120 -17.98 10.93 -1.16
CA TYR A 120 -18.54 10.81 -2.51
C TYR A 120 -19.96 10.26 -2.51
N ARG A 121 -20.31 9.37 -1.57
CA ARG A 121 -21.70 8.96 -1.37
C ARG A 121 -22.60 10.14 -1.00
N TYR A 122 -22.13 11.02 -0.11
CA TYR A 122 -22.88 12.23 0.25
C TYR A 122 -23.07 13.15 -0.96
N LEU A 123 -22.00 13.47 -1.68
CA LEU A 123 -22.04 14.35 -2.85
C LEU A 123 -22.98 13.81 -3.93
N MET A 124 -22.86 12.52 -4.25
CA MET A 124 -23.71 11.87 -5.24
C MET A 124 -25.20 11.93 -4.85
N LEU A 125 -25.54 11.59 -3.60
CA LEU A 125 -26.94 11.63 -3.16
C LEU A 125 -27.48 13.06 -3.08
N THR A 126 -26.63 14.04 -2.76
CA THR A 126 -27.01 15.46 -2.73
C THR A 126 -27.34 15.97 -4.13
N GLU A 127 -26.48 15.67 -5.11
CA GLU A 127 -26.72 16.06 -6.51
C GLU A 127 -28.01 15.45 -7.05
N ILE A 128 -28.27 14.16 -6.77
CA ILE A 128 -29.52 13.50 -7.15
C ILE A 128 -30.73 14.12 -6.43
N ALA A 129 -30.59 14.47 -5.15
CA ALA A 129 -31.64 15.13 -4.38
C ALA A 129 -31.99 16.52 -4.91
N ASP A 130 -30.99 17.28 -5.34
CA ASP A 130 -31.23 18.62 -5.88
C ASP A 130 -31.93 18.55 -7.25
N LEU A 131 -31.58 17.58 -8.10
CA LEU A 131 -32.35 17.30 -9.33
C LEU A 131 -33.79 16.91 -9.01
N GLY A 132 -34.00 16.02 -8.04
CA GLY A 132 -35.33 15.63 -7.57
C GLY A 132 -36.14 16.83 -7.09
N LYS A 133 -35.57 17.70 -6.25
CA LYS A 133 -36.23 18.92 -5.75
C LYS A 133 -36.60 19.88 -6.88
N GLN A 134 -35.72 20.07 -7.87
CA GLN A 134 -36.01 20.96 -9.01
C GLN A 134 -37.19 20.43 -9.84
N MET A 135 -37.20 19.15 -10.20
CA MET A 135 -38.32 18.53 -10.93
C MET A 135 -39.63 18.61 -10.14
N GLN A 136 -39.57 18.35 -8.83
CA GLN A 136 -40.73 18.42 -7.95
C GLN A 136 -41.25 19.85 -7.76
N SER A 137 -40.36 20.84 -7.75
CA SER A 137 -40.74 22.26 -7.67
C SER A 137 -41.46 22.69 -8.94
N GLN A 138 -40.94 22.34 -10.12
CA GLN A 138 -41.59 22.61 -11.40
C GLN A 138 -42.94 21.89 -11.52
N TYR A 139 -43.04 20.63 -11.10
CA TYR A 139 -44.30 19.90 -11.06
C TYR A 139 -45.34 20.65 -10.21
N ARG A 140 -44.97 21.07 -8.99
CA ARG A 140 -45.86 21.78 -8.08
C ARG A 140 -46.30 23.15 -8.60
N GLU A 141 -45.45 23.82 -9.38
CA GLU A 141 -45.76 25.12 -9.99
C GLU A 141 -46.91 25.00 -11.00
N ILE A 142 -46.87 23.99 -11.87
CA ILE A 142 -47.87 23.79 -12.94
C ILE A 142 -49.08 22.93 -12.51
N SER A 143 -48.96 22.19 -11.41
CA SER A 143 -49.99 21.23 -10.98
C SER A 143 -51.37 21.86 -10.78
N PRO A 144 -51.51 23.01 -10.09
CA PRO A 144 -52.84 23.61 -9.87
C PRO A 144 -53.55 23.93 -11.18
N ASP A 145 -52.86 24.52 -12.15
CA ASP A 145 -53.42 24.90 -13.45
C ASP A 145 -53.82 23.67 -14.27
N ILE A 146 -53.03 22.60 -14.20
CA ILE A 146 -53.34 21.34 -14.87
C ILE A 146 -54.55 20.66 -14.22
N TYR A 147 -54.60 20.61 -12.87
CA TYR A 147 -55.72 20.01 -12.15
C TYR A 147 -57.02 20.80 -12.31
N GLU A 148 -56.98 22.12 -12.45
CA GLU A 148 -58.16 22.94 -12.79
C GLU A 148 -58.83 22.43 -14.08
N VAL A 149 -58.04 22.12 -15.11
CA VAL A 149 -58.55 21.58 -16.39
C VAL A 149 -58.97 20.12 -16.25
N PHE A 150 -58.18 19.31 -15.53
CA PHE A 150 -58.43 17.86 -15.42
C PHE A 150 -59.63 17.53 -14.53
N GLU A 151 -59.99 18.42 -13.61
CA GLU A 151 -61.14 18.24 -12.71
C GLU A 151 -62.46 18.77 -13.31
N ASP A 152 -62.43 19.49 -14.43
CA ASP A 152 -63.63 19.92 -15.15
C ASP A 152 -64.48 18.73 -15.59
N GLN A 153 -65.78 18.80 -15.28
CA GLN A 153 -66.70 17.69 -15.48
C GLN A 153 -66.83 17.29 -16.96
N LYS A 154 -66.87 18.26 -17.89
CA LYS A 154 -66.96 17.98 -19.33
C LYS A 154 -65.67 17.37 -19.85
N VAL A 155 -64.53 17.86 -19.38
CA VAL A 155 -63.22 17.32 -19.76
C VAL A 155 -63.06 15.87 -19.28
N ARG A 156 -63.52 15.55 -18.07
CA ARG A 156 -63.51 14.17 -17.55
C ARG A 156 -64.45 13.22 -18.31
N GLU A 157 -65.61 13.71 -18.73
CA GLU A 157 -66.57 12.92 -19.51
C GLU A 157 -66.04 12.60 -20.91
N GLU A 158 -65.35 13.55 -21.55
CA GLU A 158 -64.78 13.38 -22.90
C GLU A 158 -63.42 12.66 -22.89
N PHE A 159 -62.59 12.90 -21.87
CA PHE A 159 -61.24 12.34 -21.72
C PHE A 159 -61.00 11.66 -20.36
N PRO A 160 -61.67 10.53 -20.06
CA PRO A 160 -61.66 9.91 -18.73
C PRO A 160 -60.29 9.35 -18.28
N ARG A 161 -59.32 9.19 -19.20
CA ARG A 161 -57.96 8.71 -18.87
C ARG A 161 -56.98 9.83 -18.56
N LEU A 162 -57.39 11.10 -18.74
CA LEU A 162 -56.52 12.25 -18.61
C LEU A 162 -55.95 12.39 -17.19
N GLU A 163 -56.74 12.05 -16.17
CA GLU A 163 -56.33 12.02 -14.76
C GLU A 163 -55.10 11.13 -14.50
N HIS A 164 -54.91 10.06 -15.29
CA HIS A 164 -53.77 9.16 -15.15
C HIS A 164 -52.48 9.64 -15.84
N SER A 165 -52.59 10.71 -16.64
CA SER A 165 -51.47 11.23 -17.45
C SER A 165 -50.55 12.19 -16.70
N PHE A 166 -50.98 12.67 -15.53
CA PHE A 166 -50.25 13.67 -14.75
C PHE A 166 -50.17 13.26 -13.28
N HIS A 167 -49.09 12.55 -12.94
CA HIS A 167 -48.80 12.11 -11.58
C HIS A 167 -47.39 12.46 -11.14
N GLN A 168 -47.26 12.95 -9.91
CA GLN A 168 -46.00 13.37 -9.30
C GLN A 168 -44.86 12.34 -9.41
N ASP A 169 -45.19 11.04 -9.30
CA ASP A 169 -44.21 9.94 -9.38
C ASP A 169 -43.58 9.76 -10.76
N GLN A 170 -44.19 10.30 -11.82
CA GLN A 170 -43.66 10.28 -13.19
C GLN A 170 -42.59 11.36 -13.39
N TYR A 171 -42.59 12.40 -12.54
CA TYR A 171 -41.71 13.57 -12.66
C TYR A 171 -40.58 13.53 -11.62
N ARG A 172 -39.73 12.51 -11.73
CA ARG A 172 -38.51 12.35 -10.94
C ARG A 172 -37.35 11.84 -11.79
N PRO A 173 -36.09 12.04 -11.37
CA PRO A 173 -34.94 11.50 -12.08
C PRO A 173 -35.07 9.98 -12.28
N PHE A 174 -34.83 9.53 -13.50
CA PHE A 174 -34.82 8.10 -13.81
C PHE A 174 -33.61 7.45 -13.17
N PHE A 175 -33.84 6.33 -12.48
CA PHE A 175 -32.77 5.55 -11.88
C PHE A 175 -33.04 4.07 -12.07
N SER A 176 -32.05 3.37 -12.62
CA SER A 176 -32.07 1.93 -12.81
C SER A 176 -30.67 1.39 -12.54
N TRP A 177 -30.56 0.45 -11.62
CA TRP A 177 -29.31 -0.28 -11.35
C TRP A 177 -29.59 -1.78 -11.40
N PHE A 178 -28.81 -2.48 -12.22
CA PHE A 178 -28.85 -3.94 -12.35
C PHE A 178 -27.62 -4.63 -11.75
N GLU A 179 -26.60 -3.89 -11.33
CA GLU A 179 -25.33 -4.41 -10.81
C GLU A 179 -25.14 -4.15 -9.30
N GLN A 180 -24.14 -4.81 -8.69
CA GLN A 180 -23.77 -4.60 -7.29
C GLN A 180 -23.27 -3.17 -7.08
N SER A 181 -23.96 -2.40 -6.24
CA SER A 181 -23.62 -1.02 -5.91
C SER A 181 -23.12 -0.90 -4.47
N VAL A 182 -22.18 0.03 -4.26
CA VAL A 182 -21.66 0.41 -2.93
C VAL A 182 -22.70 1.21 -2.13
N VAL A 183 -23.75 1.72 -2.79
CA VAL A 183 -24.83 2.52 -2.20
C VAL A 183 -26.14 1.76 -2.31
N SER A 184 -26.92 1.76 -1.23
CA SER A 184 -28.21 1.07 -1.20
C SER A 184 -29.18 1.68 -2.23
N LYS A 185 -29.87 0.81 -2.98
CA LYS A 185 -30.91 1.21 -3.95
C LYS A 185 -31.95 2.13 -3.31
N ASN A 186 -32.32 1.88 -2.06
CA ASN A 186 -33.33 2.67 -1.35
C ASN A 186 -32.87 4.11 -1.06
N GLU A 187 -31.58 4.30 -0.83
CA GLU A 187 -31.02 5.64 -0.58
C GLU A 187 -31.03 6.49 -1.84
N VAL A 188 -30.69 5.89 -2.98
CA VAL A 188 -30.75 6.58 -4.27
C VAL A 188 -32.20 6.87 -4.65
N LEU A 189 -33.13 5.93 -4.45
CA LEU A 189 -34.56 6.17 -4.68
C LEU A 189 -35.11 7.27 -3.78
N SER A 190 -34.71 7.34 -2.51
CA SER A 190 -35.06 8.47 -1.64
C SER A 190 -34.52 9.80 -2.19
N ALA A 191 -33.26 9.81 -2.63
CA ALA A 191 -32.65 10.99 -3.23
C ALA A 191 -33.38 11.44 -4.50
N THR A 192 -33.85 10.52 -5.38
CA THR A 192 -34.64 10.93 -6.56
C THR A 192 -35.94 11.67 -6.22
N ARG A 193 -36.46 11.51 -4.99
CA ARG A 193 -37.63 12.24 -4.47
C ARG A 193 -37.26 13.57 -3.80
N GLY A 194 -35.98 13.93 -3.79
CA GLY A 194 -35.46 15.14 -3.14
C GLY A 194 -35.06 14.97 -1.67
N ASN A 195 -35.06 13.74 -1.15
CA ASN A 195 -34.81 13.46 0.26
C ASN A 195 -33.45 12.78 0.47
N LEU A 196 -32.61 13.38 1.33
CA LEU A 196 -31.39 12.74 1.80
C LEU A 196 -31.71 11.71 2.90
N PRO A 197 -31.07 10.52 2.91
CA PRO A 197 -31.25 9.54 3.98
C PRO A 197 -30.82 10.08 5.36
N GLU A 198 -31.56 9.75 6.42
CA GLU A 198 -31.34 10.30 7.78
C GLU A 198 -29.98 9.92 8.40
N HIS A 199 -29.44 8.75 8.05
CA HIS A 199 -28.13 8.29 8.54
C HIS A 199 -26.94 8.89 7.76
N LEU A 200 -27.20 9.69 6.73
CA LEU A 200 -26.17 10.30 5.90
C LEU A 200 -25.58 11.53 6.63
N LYS A 201 -24.38 11.38 7.18
CA LYS A 201 -23.67 12.50 7.83
C LYS A 201 -22.99 13.38 6.78
N THR A 202 -23.15 14.70 6.91
CA THR A 202 -22.39 15.66 6.09
C THR A 202 -20.90 15.50 6.37
N PRO A 203 -20.07 15.22 5.35
CA PRO A 203 -18.63 15.12 5.50
C PRO A 203 -18.04 16.46 5.98
N LYS A 204 -17.04 16.43 6.86
CA LYS A 204 -16.42 17.63 7.45
C LYS A 204 -15.85 18.61 6.41
N ASP A 205 -15.50 18.11 5.24
CA ASP A 205 -14.84 18.86 4.16
C ASP A 205 -15.79 19.28 3.02
N VAL A 206 -17.11 19.08 3.18
CA VAL A 206 -18.13 19.50 2.21
C VAL A 206 -18.98 20.57 2.89
N LYS A 207 -18.90 21.80 2.38
CA LYS A 207 -19.76 22.93 2.75
C LYS A 207 -20.92 23.03 1.80
#